data_AF-A4CWI8-F1
#
_entry.id   AF-A4CWI8-F1
#
_cell.length_a   1.000
_cell.length_b   1.000
_cell.length_c   1.000
_cell.angle_alpha   90.00
_cell.angle_beta   90.00
_cell.angle_gamma   90.00
#
_symmetry.space_group_name_H-M   'P 1'
#
loop_
_entity.id
_entity.type
_entity.pdbx_description
1 polymer ?
#
loop_
_entity_poly.entity_id
_entity_poly.type
_entity_poly.pdbx_seq_one_letter_code
_entity_poly.pdbx_strand_id
1 'polypeptide(L)'
;MAGRTFRPKVFIANHNSSFFYTKEEVYDTVANTICVSIAWWLIGSAIGYWHFWILYTLVMSVSAAIMIAVFFIQHNFPGSYASGEDNWSYFRGAVDGSSFLILPPILNWFTADIAYHHVHHLSERIPNYSLRMCHEDNKSKFDGVKRLQLNQFWECFSLILWDNESFKLVSTKR
;
A
#
# COMPACT_ATOMS: atom_id res chain seq x y z
N MET A 1 21.25 25.25 -40.61
CA MET A 1 21.08 24.50 -39.36
C MET A 1 20.13 23.34 -39.63
N ALA A 2 20.66 22.14 -39.87
CA ALA A 2 19.84 20.96 -40.19
C ALA A 2 19.22 20.43 -38.89
N GLY A 3 17.89 20.47 -38.78
CA GLY A 3 17.16 19.92 -37.65
C GLY A 3 17.40 18.41 -37.54
N ARG A 4 17.84 17.95 -36.36
CA ARG A 4 17.93 16.51 -36.08
C ARG A 4 16.52 15.93 -36.21
N THR A 5 16.32 15.08 -37.20
CA THR A 5 15.08 14.31 -37.34
C THR A 5 14.96 13.36 -36.14
N PHE A 6 13.90 13.53 -35.34
CA PHE A 6 13.59 12.62 -34.25
C PHE A 6 13.41 11.21 -34.83
N ARG A 7 14.18 10.24 -34.31
CA ARG A 7 14.12 8.83 -34.73
C ARG A 7 13.46 8.01 -33.63
N PRO A 8 12.14 7.75 -33.70
CA PRO A 8 11.39 7.11 -32.61
C PRO A 8 11.97 5.75 -32.21
N LYS A 9 12.38 4.93 -33.18
CA LYS A 9 12.97 3.60 -32.92
C LYS A 9 14.26 3.68 -32.11
N VAL A 10 15.13 4.65 -32.40
CA VAL A 10 16.41 4.84 -31.69
C VAL A 10 16.17 5.42 -30.29
N PHE A 11 15.20 6.33 -30.17
CA PHE A 11 14.80 6.87 -28.87
C PHE A 11 14.25 5.75 -27.98
N ILE A 12 13.24 4.99 -28.44
CA ILE A 12 12.63 3.90 -27.67
C ILE A 12 13.65 2.83 -27.29
N ALA A 13 14.57 2.47 -28.19
CA ALA A 13 15.57 1.44 -27.91
C ALA A 13 16.57 1.85 -26.80
N ASN A 14 16.84 3.15 -26.64
CA ASN A 14 17.85 3.69 -25.72
C ASN A 14 17.25 4.49 -24.56
N HIS A 15 15.92 4.60 -24.48
CA HIS A 15 15.26 5.36 -23.43
C HIS A 15 15.13 4.51 -22.17
N ASN A 16 15.84 4.91 -21.12
CA ASN A 16 15.66 4.36 -19.78
C ASN A 16 14.58 5.18 -19.08
N SER A 17 13.42 4.56 -18.84
CA SER A 17 12.31 5.18 -18.11
C SER A 17 12.69 5.34 -16.63
N SER A 18 12.31 6.45 -16.03
CA SER A 18 12.34 6.60 -14.56
C SER A 18 11.18 5.86 -13.88
N PHE A 19 10.21 5.37 -14.65
CA PHE A 19 8.97 4.77 -14.15
C PHE A 19 8.90 3.24 -14.29
N PHE A 20 9.66 2.66 -15.23
CA PHE A 20 9.66 1.23 -15.51
C PHE A 20 11.08 0.70 -15.52
N TYR A 21 11.33 -0.36 -14.77
CA TYR A 21 12.63 -1.01 -14.64
C TYR A 21 12.91 -1.94 -15.83
N THR A 22 11.86 -2.53 -16.42
CA THR A 22 11.97 -3.49 -17.53
C THR A 22 10.99 -3.18 -18.66
N LYS A 23 11.22 -3.75 -19.85
CA LYS A 23 10.30 -3.58 -20.99
C LYS A 23 9.04 -4.41 -20.80
N GLU A 24 9.19 -5.54 -20.14
CA GLU A 24 8.14 -6.46 -19.72
C GLU A 24 7.10 -5.73 -18.86
N GLU A 25 7.54 -4.95 -17.86
CA GLU A 25 6.64 -4.10 -17.05
C GLU A 25 5.82 -3.12 -17.89
N VAL A 26 6.41 -2.54 -18.95
CA VAL A 26 5.69 -1.65 -19.86
C VAL A 26 4.62 -2.43 -20.63
N TYR A 27 4.96 -3.60 -21.17
CA TYR A 27 4.01 -4.44 -21.89
C TYR A 27 2.86 -4.88 -20.98
N ASP A 28 3.16 -5.34 -19.77
CA ASP A 28 2.17 -5.78 -18.79
C ASP A 28 1.25 -4.63 -18.38
N THR A 29 1.82 -3.44 -18.13
CA THR A 29 1.04 -2.25 -17.75
C THR A 29 0.12 -1.78 -18.88
N VAL A 30 0.62 -1.74 -20.12
CA VAL A 30 -0.18 -1.36 -21.29
C VAL A 30 -1.26 -2.39 -21.56
N ALA A 31 -0.94 -3.68 -21.54
CA ALA A 31 -1.91 -4.76 -21.74
C ALA A 31 -3.01 -4.71 -20.68
N ASN A 32 -2.66 -4.56 -19.39
CA ASN A 32 -3.61 -4.42 -18.31
C ASN A 32 -4.51 -3.19 -18.49
N THR A 33 -3.95 -2.04 -18.86
CA THR A 33 -4.71 -0.81 -19.11
C THR A 33 -5.71 -0.99 -20.25
N ILE A 34 -5.30 -1.64 -21.34
CA ILE A 34 -6.19 -1.95 -22.48
C ILE A 34 -7.30 -2.90 -22.03
N CYS A 35 -6.97 -3.99 -21.34
CA CYS A 35 -7.94 -4.97 -20.85
C CYS A 35 -9.00 -4.32 -19.96
N VAL A 36 -8.57 -3.53 -18.97
CA VAL A 36 -9.48 -2.82 -18.05
C VAL A 36 -10.34 -1.79 -18.80
N SER A 37 -9.75 -1.03 -19.72
CA SER A 37 -10.50 -0.04 -20.51
C SER A 37 -11.57 -0.69 -21.39
N ILE A 38 -11.24 -1.84 -22.01
CA ILE A 38 -12.20 -2.62 -22.79
C ILE A 38 -13.32 -3.14 -21.88
N ALA A 39 -12.99 -3.64 -20.68
CA ALA A 39 -14.00 -4.10 -19.73
C ALA A 39 -14.95 -2.96 -19.30
N TRP A 40 -14.43 -1.77 -18.99
CA TRP A 40 -15.26 -0.60 -18.69
C TRP A 40 -16.15 -0.20 -19.86
N TRP A 41 -15.63 -0.24 -21.09
CA TRP A 41 -16.40 0.07 -22.29
C TRP A 41 -17.54 -0.95 -22.51
N LEU A 42 -17.26 -2.24 -22.36
CA LEU A 42 -18.26 -3.31 -22.51
C LEU A 42 -19.36 -3.21 -21.45
N ILE A 43 -18.99 -3.03 -20.18
CA ILE A 43 -19.95 -2.90 -19.07
C ILE A 43 -20.77 -1.63 -19.24
N GLY A 44 -20.11 -0.49 -19.51
CA GLY A 44 -20.77 0.78 -19.78
C GLY A 44 -21.73 0.73 -20.97
N SER A 45 -21.39 -0.02 -22.02
CA SER A 45 -22.28 -0.26 -23.16
C SER A 45 -23.49 -1.14 -22.80
N ALA A 46 -23.33 -2.09 -21.87
CA ALA A 46 -24.39 -3.01 -21.46
C ALA A 46 -25.41 -2.37 -20.49
N ILE A 47 -24.97 -1.55 -19.53
CA ILE A 47 -25.83 -0.97 -18.48
C ILE A 47 -26.02 0.54 -18.58
N GLY A 48 -25.36 1.19 -19.53
CA GLY A 48 -25.30 2.64 -19.71
C GLY A 48 -24.14 3.28 -18.94
N TYR A 49 -23.38 4.13 -19.64
CA TYR A 49 -22.16 4.74 -19.10
C TYR A 49 -22.38 5.54 -17.82
N TRP A 50 -23.50 6.26 -17.71
CA TRP A 50 -23.82 7.03 -16.50
C TRP A 50 -24.00 6.13 -15.28
N HIS A 51 -24.79 5.06 -15.40
CA HIS A 51 -24.99 4.08 -14.33
C HIS A 51 -23.68 3.39 -13.94
N PHE A 52 -22.89 2.98 -14.94
CA PHE A 52 -21.60 2.36 -14.71
C PHE A 52 -20.66 3.27 -13.90
N TRP A 53 -20.45 4.51 -14.34
CA TRP A 53 -19.49 5.40 -13.67
C TRP A 53 -19.88 5.81 -12.26
N ILE A 54 -21.18 5.97 -11.97
CA ILE A 54 -21.64 6.22 -10.59
C ILE A 54 -21.32 5.04 -9.69
N LEU A 55 -21.69 3.82 -10.10
CA LEU A 55 -21.45 2.61 -9.31
C LEU A 55 -19.95 2.34 -9.16
N TYR A 56 -19.19 2.42 -10.25
CA TYR A 56 -17.75 2.21 -10.25
C TYR A 56 -17.05 3.20 -9.31
N THR A 57 -17.34 4.49 -9.44
CA THR A 57 -16.71 5.52 -8.61
C THR A 57 -17.04 5.32 -7.13
N LEU A 58 -18.30 5.02 -6.80
CA LEU A 58 -18.71 4.77 -5.43
C LEU A 58 -17.98 3.56 -4.83
N VAL A 59 -18.02 2.41 -5.52
CA VAL A 59 -17.38 1.18 -5.05
C VAL A 59 -15.88 1.35 -4.91
N MET A 60 -15.22 1.97 -5.89
CA MET A 60 -13.78 2.20 -5.83
C MET A 60 -13.39 3.19 -4.74
N SER A 61 -14.18 4.25 -4.53
CA SER A 61 -13.92 5.23 -3.48
C SER A 61 -14.05 4.63 -2.09
N VAL A 62 -15.11 3.83 -1.84
CA VAL A 62 -15.29 3.13 -0.56
C VAL A 62 -14.19 2.10 -0.35
N SER A 63 -13.84 1.34 -1.38
CA SER A 63 -12.76 0.34 -1.30
C SER A 63 -11.41 1.01 -0.99
N ALA A 64 -11.09 2.12 -1.66
CA ALA A 64 -9.88 2.90 -1.42
C ALA A 64 -9.87 3.48 0.00
N ALA A 65 -10.98 4.04 0.47
CA ALA A 65 -11.10 4.60 1.81
C ALA A 65 -10.89 3.52 2.89
N ILE A 66 -11.46 2.33 2.73
CA ILE A 66 -11.26 1.19 3.63
C ILE A 66 -9.77 0.80 3.66
N MET A 67 -9.14 0.67 2.50
CA MET A 67 -7.74 0.25 2.43
C MET A 67 -6.78 1.31 3.02
N ILE A 68 -7.02 2.60 2.74
CA ILE A 68 -6.29 3.71 3.38
C ILE A 68 -6.44 3.64 4.89
N ALA A 69 -7.65 3.37 5.40
CA ALA A 69 -7.90 3.31 6.82
C ALA A 69 -7.20 2.11 7.49
N VAL A 70 -7.09 0.97 6.80
CA VAL A 70 -6.28 -0.19 7.25
C VAL A 70 -4.80 0.20 7.37
N PHE A 71 -4.21 0.80 6.33
CA PHE A 71 -2.81 1.27 6.40
C PHE A 71 -2.61 2.34 7.46
N PHE A 72 -3.59 3.24 7.60
CA PHE A 72 -3.56 4.30 8.58
C PHE A 72 -3.39 3.72 9.99
N ILE A 73 -4.28 2.82 10.42
CA ILE A 73 -4.18 2.23 11.77
C ILE A 73 -2.93 1.35 11.92
N GLN A 74 -2.42 0.78 10.81
CA GLN A 74 -1.23 -0.05 10.86
C GLN A 74 0.04 0.75 11.16
N HIS A 75 0.03 2.08 10.94
CA HIS A 75 1.11 3.01 11.28
C HIS A 75 0.78 3.95 12.45
N ASN A 76 -0.50 4.19 12.70
CA ASN A 76 -0.98 5.13 13.71
C ASN A 76 -1.58 4.38 14.89
N PHE A 77 -0.71 3.96 15.81
CA PHE A 77 -1.11 3.17 16.97
C PHE A 77 -0.29 3.56 18.21
N PRO A 78 -0.78 3.24 19.43
CA PRO A 78 -0.04 3.52 20.65
C PRO A 78 1.33 2.83 20.67
N GLY A 79 2.39 3.63 20.74
CA GLY A 79 3.78 3.15 20.76
C GLY A 79 4.42 3.00 19.38
N SER A 80 3.78 3.46 18.31
CA SER A 80 4.39 3.51 16.97
C SER A 80 5.68 4.33 16.98
N TYR A 81 6.73 3.80 16.37
CA TYR A 81 8.02 4.47 16.22
C TYR A 81 8.05 5.38 14.99
N ALA A 82 8.43 6.64 15.23
CA ALA A 82 8.89 7.56 14.21
C ALA A 82 10.13 8.31 14.74
N SER A 83 10.98 8.77 13.82
CA SER A 83 12.19 9.53 14.18
C SER A 83 12.55 10.49 13.05
N GLY A 84 13.24 11.56 13.40
CA GLY A 84 13.91 12.43 12.43
C GLY A 84 15.13 11.75 11.81
N GLU A 85 15.69 12.35 10.76
CA GLU A 85 16.73 11.75 9.92
C GLU A 85 17.95 11.25 10.72
N ASP A 86 18.43 12.02 11.70
CA ASP A 86 19.66 11.73 12.43
C ASP A 86 19.61 10.44 13.28
N ASN A 87 18.42 10.01 13.70
CA ASN A 87 18.21 8.85 14.59
C ASN A 87 17.31 7.77 13.97
N TRP A 88 17.10 7.84 12.66
CA TRP A 88 16.23 6.91 11.96
C TRP A 88 16.90 5.55 11.74
N SER A 89 16.17 4.48 12.05
CA SER A 89 16.59 3.11 11.78
C SER A 89 15.57 2.45 10.87
N TYR A 90 16.02 1.94 9.72
CA TYR A 90 15.17 1.19 8.78
C TYR A 90 14.42 0.04 9.47
N PHE A 91 15.14 -0.77 10.24
CA PHE A 91 14.54 -1.92 10.93
C PHE A 91 13.49 -1.48 11.95
N ARG A 92 13.76 -0.44 12.75
CA ARG A 92 12.78 0.07 13.71
C ARG A 92 11.60 0.74 13.01
N GLY A 93 11.85 1.48 11.92
CA GLY A 93 10.78 2.04 11.08
C GLY A 93 9.85 0.96 10.54
N ALA A 94 10.42 -0.14 10.04
CA ALA A 94 9.66 -1.26 9.51
C ALA A 94 8.92 -2.07 10.59
N VAL A 95 9.57 -2.37 11.71
CA VAL A 95 9.06 -3.32 12.72
C VAL A 95 8.33 -2.62 13.88
N ASP A 96 8.89 -1.53 14.41
CA ASP A 96 8.33 -0.76 15.53
C ASP A 96 7.41 0.37 15.05
N GLY A 97 7.60 0.85 13.82
CA GLY A 97 6.78 1.90 13.17
C GLY A 97 5.57 1.37 12.41
N SER A 98 5.39 0.05 12.39
CA SER A 98 4.21 -0.61 11.83
C SER A 98 3.69 -1.68 12.78
N SER A 99 2.50 -2.21 12.49
CA SER A 99 1.83 -3.19 13.35
C SER A 99 1.31 -4.39 12.56
N PHE A 100 1.11 -5.49 13.29
CA PHE A 100 0.45 -6.69 12.81
C PHE A 100 -1.04 -6.62 13.15
N LEU A 101 -1.88 -6.44 12.14
CA LEU A 101 -3.33 -6.41 12.31
C LEU A 101 -3.90 -7.84 12.34
N ILE A 102 -4.49 -8.23 13.46
CA ILE A 102 -5.10 -9.55 13.62
C ILE A 102 -6.46 -9.55 12.93
N LEU A 103 -6.49 -10.16 11.74
CA LEU A 103 -7.68 -10.31 10.92
C LEU A 103 -8.20 -11.76 10.94
N PRO A 104 -9.53 -11.97 10.82
CA PRO A 104 -10.06 -13.29 10.51
C PRO A 104 -9.58 -13.77 9.11
N PRO A 105 -9.54 -15.09 8.85
CA PRO A 105 -8.98 -15.63 7.59
C PRO A 105 -9.60 -15.05 6.32
N ILE A 106 -10.90 -14.76 6.34
CA ILE A 106 -11.62 -14.16 5.21
C ILE A 106 -11.05 -12.77 4.89
N LEU A 107 -10.83 -11.93 5.91
CA LEU A 107 -10.28 -10.59 5.72
C LEU A 107 -8.78 -10.62 5.36
N ASN A 108 -8.03 -11.61 5.87
CA ASN A 108 -6.67 -11.84 5.40
C ASN A 108 -6.65 -12.18 3.91
N TRP A 109 -7.55 -13.05 3.43
CA TRP A 109 -7.64 -13.36 2.01
C TRP A 109 -8.00 -12.13 1.17
N PHE A 110 -9.03 -11.36 1.58
CA PHE A 110 -9.44 -10.15 0.86
C PHE A 110 -8.35 -9.07 0.81
N THR A 111 -7.53 -8.98 1.84
CA THR A 111 -6.43 -8.00 1.92
C THR A 111 -5.08 -8.58 1.49
N ALA A 112 -5.07 -9.81 0.96
CA ALA A 112 -3.87 -10.55 0.56
C ALA A 112 -2.80 -10.59 1.67
N ASP A 113 -3.19 -10.87 2.91
CA ASP A 113 -2.30 -10.94 4.09
C ASP A 113 -1.50 -9.64 4.36
N ILE A 114 -1.91 -8.48 3.84
CA ILE A 114 -1.27 -7.18 4.16
C ILE A 114 -1.35 -6.82 5.66
N ALA A 115 -2.20 -7.53 6.42
CA ALA A 115 -2.22 -7.52 7.88
C ALA A 115 -0.82 -7.67 8.50
N TYR A 116 0.08 -8.44 7.87
CA TYR A 116 1.49 -8.61 8.24
C TYR A 116 2.37 -7.45 7.71
N HIS A 117 1.92 -6.20 7.91
CA HIS A 117 2.49 -5.02 7.26
C HIS A 117 3.95 -4.75 7.64
N HIS A 118 4.37 -5.16 8.83
CA HIS A 118 5.77 -5.07 9.26
C HIS A 118 6.72 -5.91 8.41
N VAL A 119 6.27 -7.05 7.89
CA VAL A 119 7.07 -7.85 6.95
C VAL A 119 7.14 -7.14 5.60
N HIS A 120 6.03 -6.54 5.16
CA HIS A 120 5.99 -5.77 3.92
C HIS A 120 6.94 -4.56 3.96
N HIS A 121 6.99 -3.81 5.06
CA HIS A 121 7.95 -2.72 5.22
C HIS A 121 9.40 -3.18 5.32
N LEU A 122 9.63 -4.34 5.94
CA LEU A 122 10.97 -4.90 6.04
C LEU A 122 11.48 -5.40 4.68
N SER A 123 10.59 -5.78 3.77
CA SER A 123 10.91 -6.11 2.39
C SER A 123 9.67 -6.04 1.49
N GLU A 124 9.48 -4.93 0.78
CA GLU A 124 8.34 -4.77 -0.15
C GLU A 124 8.39 -5.75 -1.35
N ARG A 125 9.52 -6.42 -1.54
CA ARG A 125 9.75 -7.42 -2.59
C ARG A 125 9.08 -8.75 -2.27
N ILE A 126 8.73 -9.01 -1.00
CA ILE A 126 7.99 -10.21 -0.61
C ILE A 126 6.55 -10.02 -1.07
N PRO A 127 6.02 -10.88 -1.96
CA PRO A 127 4.66 -10.74 -2.41
C PRO A 127 3.70 -10.98 -1.23
N ASN A 128 2.60 -10.23 -1.24
CA ASN A 128 1.55 -10.23 -0.22
C ASN A 128 1.13 -11.64 0.27
N TYR A 129 0.91 -12.58 -0.65
CA TYR A 129 0.53 -13.97 -0.33
C TYR A 129 1.59 -14.78 0.43
N SER A 130 2.83 -14.28 0.54
CA SER A 130 3.94 -14.91 1.26
C SER A 130 4.27 -14.23 2.60
N LEU A 131 3.62 -13.10 2.94
CA LEU A 131 3.92 -12.34 4.15
C LEU A 131 3.67 -13.16 5.42
N ARG A 132 2.54 -13.88 5.46
CA ARG A 132 2.20 -14.80 6.56
C ARG A 132 3.28 -15.85 6.77
N MET A 133 3.72 -16.50 5.70
CA MET A 133 4.74 -17.55 5.77
C MET A 133 6.05 -16.99 6.32
N CYS A 134 6.50 -15.84 5.81
CA CYS A 134 7.70 -15.17 6.29
C CYS A 134 7.60 -14.79 7.78
N HIS A 135 6.43 -14.30 8.23
CA HIS A 135 6.18 -14.03 9.64
C HIS A 135 6.31 -15.27 10.51
N GLU A 136 5.61 -16.35 10.16
CA GLU A 136 5.60 -17.58 10.97
C GLU A 136 6.99 -18.24 11.01
N ASP A 137 7.72 -18.27 9.89
CA ASP A 137 9.09 -18.81 9.82
C ASP A 137 10.10 -18.01 10.66
N ASN A 138 9.79 -16.75 10.96
CA ASN A 138 10.64 -15.84 11.73
C ASN A 138 9.96 -15.34 13.01
N LYS A 139 9.00 -16.10 13.55
CA LYS A 139 8.13 -15.65 14.64
C LYS A 139 8.88 -15.07 15.84
N SER A 140 9.98 -15.70 16.25
CA SER A 140 10.83 -15.25 17.36
C SER A 140 11.46 -13.86 17.14
N LYS A 141 11.61 -13.43 15.88
CA LYS A 141 12.10 -12.08 15.53
C LYS A 141 10.98 -11.04 15.56
N PHE A 142 9.72 -11.47 15.53
CA PHE A 142 8.53 -10.60 15.47
C PHE A 142 7.69 -10.65 16.75
N ASP A 143 8.22 -11.20 17.85
CA ASP A 143 7.53 -11.21 19.14
C ASP A 143 7.22 -9.79 19.62
N GLY A 144 8.15 -8.84 19.40
CA GLY A 144 8.00 -7.43 19.77
C GLY A 144 7.05 -6.60 18.90
N VAL A 145 6.60 -7.12 17.75
CA VAL A 145 5.71 -6.37 16.85
C VAL A 145 4.38 -6.08 17.54
N LYS A 146 3.91 -4.84 17.46
CA LYS A 146 2.61 -4.45 18.00
C LYS A 146 1.51 -5.22 17.28
N ARG A 147 0.71 -5.97 18.04
CA ARG A 147 -0.48 -6.66 17.52
C ARG A 147 -1.71 -5.79 17.78
N LEU A 148 -2.47 -5.51 16.73
CA LEU A 148 -3.71 -4.75 16.80
C LEU A 148 -4.89 -5.66 16.53
N GLN A 149 -5.92 -5.52 17.34
CA GLN A 149 -7.21 -6.14 17.11
C GLN A 149 -8.14 -5.15 16.38
N LEU A 150 -9.12 -5.66 15.63
CA LEU A 150 -10.08 -4.83 14.89
C LEU A 150 -10.87 -3.85 15.79
N ASN A 151 -11.09 -4.18 17.07
CA ASN A 151 -11.78 -3.29 18.00
C ASN A 151 -10.94 -2.07 18.43
N GLN A 152 -9.62 -2.09 18.22
CA GLN A 152 -8.71 -0.97 18.52
C GLN A 152 -8.67 0.08 17.40
N PHE A 153 -9.42 -0.14 16.32
CA PHE A 153 -9.43 0.71 15.12
C PHE A 153 -9.69 2.18 15.46
N TRP A 154 -10.71 2.46 16.27
CA TRP A 154 -11.11 3.84 16.60
C TRP A 154 -10.10 4.58 17.48
N GLU A 155 -9.46 3.87 18.41
CA GLU A 155 -8.38 4.42 19.22
C GLU A 155 -7.22 4.85 18.32
N CYS A 156 -6.76 3.95 17.44
CA CYS A 156 -5.69 4.17 16.48
C CYS A 156 -6.01 5.33 15.53
N PHE A 157 -7.24 5.40 15.02
CA PHE A 157 -7.67 6.46 14.09
C PHE A 157 -7.62 7.86 14.71
N SER A 158 -7.72 7.96 16.04
CA SER A 158 -7.64 9.25 16.73
C SER A 158 -6.21 9.80 16.87
N LEU A 159 -5.20 8.94 16.69
CA LEU A 159 -3.79 9.28 16.86
C LEU A 159 -3.23 9.87 15.57
N ILE A 160 -3.27 11.19 15.44
CA ILE A 160 -2.95 11.89 14.17
C ILE A 160 -1.82 12.91 14.29
N LEU A 161 -1.36 13.21 15.51
CA LEU A 161 -0.29 14.17 15.76
C LEU A 161 0.92 13.47 16.37
N TRP A 162 2.11 13.80 15.90
CA TRP A 162 3.34 13.36 16.55
C TRP A 162 3.78 14.38 17.61
N ASP A 163 3.96 13.91 18.84
CA ASP A 163 4.53 14.68 19.94
C ASP A 163 6.04 14.43 20.03
N ASN A 164 6.84 15.47 19.77
CA ASN A 164 8.30 15.40 19.80
C ASN A 164 8.88 15.32 21.22
N GLU A 165 8.14 15.72 22.26
CA GLU A 165 8.62 15.63 23.64
C GLU A 165 8.49 14.20 24.18
N SER A 166 7.33 13.58 23.94
CA SER A 166 7.06 12.22 24.41
C SER A 166 7.42 11.12 23.40
N PHE A 167 7.80 11.48 22.17
CA PHE A 167 8.10 10.60 21.02
C PHE A 167 6.97 9.60 20.75
N LYS A 168 5.74 10.10 20.70
CA LYS A 168 4.52 9.28 20.56
C LYS A 168 3.49 9.98 19.69
N LEU A 169 2.61 9.19 19.08
CA LEU A 169 1.39 9.71 18.50
C LEU A 169 0.37 10.06 19.58
N VAL A 170 -0.30 11.21 19.41
CA VAL A 170 -1.32 11.75 20.31
C VAL A 170 -2.56 12.19 19.52
N SER A 171 -3.69 12.26 20.23
CA SER A 171 -4.96 12.74 19.69
C SER A 171 -5.07 14.26 19.77
N THR A 172 -5.88 14.85 18.89
CA THR A 172 -6.19 16.29 18.90
C THR A 172 -7.13 16.70 20.03
N LYS A 173 -7.89 15.75 20.58
CA LYS A 173 -8.76 15.99 21.74
C LYS A 173 -7.90 15.98 23.00
N ARG A 174 -7.51 17.18 23.46
CA ARG A 174 -7.27 17.43 24.88
C ARG A 174 -8.58 17.70 25.59
#